data_AF-A0ABD7PJZ6-F1
#
_entry.id   AF-A0ABD7PJZ6-F1
#
_cell.length_a   1.000
_cell.length_b   1.000
_cell.length_c   1.000
_cell.angle_alpha   90.00
_cell.angle_beta   90.00
_cell.angle_gamma   90.00
#
_symmetry.space_group_name_H-M   'P 1'
#
loop_
_entity.id
_entity.type
_entity.pdbx_description
1 polymer ?
#
loop_
_entity_poly.entity_id
_entity_poly.type
_entity_poly.pdbx_seq_one_letter_code
_entity_poly.pdbx_strand_id
1 'polypeptide(L)' 'MNMASKIVKSPVARSVGGLLAEARAARGYSLDDVAETTGLTVAEVTALENDTDFDASRIRRTAAALGVLDKI' A
#
# COMPACT_ATOMS: atom_id res chain seq x y z
N MET A 1 28.97 4.30 27.05
CA MET A 1 27.53 4.37 26.72
C MET A 1 27.36 5.53 25.77
N ASN A 2 26.89 5.32 24.54
CA ASN A 2 26.43 6.42 23.71
C ASN A 2 25.21 5.97 22.91
N MET A 3 24.16 6.76 23.06
CA MET A 3 22.80 6.52 22.59
C MET A 3 22.76 6.35 21.07
N ALA A 4 22.27 5.20 20.63
CA ALA A 4 21.82 5.01 19.26
C ALA A 4 20.67 5.98 18.99
N SER A 5 20.93 6.96 18.12
CA SER A 5 19.92 7.83 17.52
C SER A 5 18.92 6.94 16.76
N LYS A 6 17.86 6.51 17.43
CA LYS A 6 16.67 6.01 16.76
C LYS A 6 16.08 7.22 16.05
N ILE A 7 16.36 7.32 14.75
CA ILE A 7 15.62 8.20 13.85
C ILE A 7 14.17 7.72 13.94
N VAL A 8 13.39 8.33 14.83
CA VAL A 8 11.95 8.28 14.79
C VAL A 8 11.59 8.97 13.48
N LYS A 9 11.33 8.15 12.45
CA LYS A 9 10.72 8.60 11.20
C LYS A 9 9.50 9.41 11.63
N SER A 10 9.54 10.72 11.43
CA SER A 10 8.42 11.62 11.71
C SER A 10 7.15 10.97 11.18
N PRO A 11 5.99 11.05 11.86
CA PRO A 11 4.74 10.53 11.33
C PRO A 11 4.33 11.46 10.19
N VAL A 12 5.02 11.36 9.05
CA VAL A 12 4.53 11.84 7.77
C VAL A 12 3.18 11.15 7.62
N ALA A 13 2.12 11.93 7.44
CA ALA A 13 0.79 11.41 7.20
C ALA A 13 0.92 10.28 6.17
N ARG A 14 0.55 9.07 6.60
CA ARG A 14 0.77 7.87 5.80
C ARG A 14 -0.09 7.99 4.54
N SER A 15 0.54 7.95 3.37
CA SER A 15 -0.20 8.01 2.11
C SER A 15 -0.99 6.72 1.88
N VAL A 16 -2.01 6.80 1.02
CA VAL A 16 -2.82 5.65 0.63
C VAL A 16 -1.94 4.62 -0.07
N GLY A 17 -1.11 5.05 -1.02
CA GLY A 17 -0.18 4.17 -1.73
C GLY A 17 0.79 3.45 -0.78
N GLY A 18 1.37 4.19 0.18
CA GLY A 18 2.24 3.61 1.20
C GLY A 18 1.52 2.59 2.10
N LEU A 19 0.24 2.83 2.44
CA LEU A 19 -0.56 1.87 3.19
C LEU A 19 -0.79 0.58 2.39
N LEU A 20 -1.14 0.69 1.10
CA LEU A 20 -1.37 -0.47 0.22
C LEU A 20 -0.09 -1.28 0.03
N ALA A 21 1.03 -0.62 -0.28
CA ALA A 21 2.32 -1.27 -0.49
C ALA A 21 2.79 -2.06 0.74
N GLU A 22 2.67 -1.47 1.93
CA GLU A 22 3.03 -2.14 3.17
C GLU A 22 2.06 -3.30 3.49
N ALA A 23 0.76 -3.15 3.24
CA ALA A 23 -0.21 -4.22 3.46
C ALA A 23 0.03 -5.42 2.52
N ARG A 24 0.39 -5.15 1.25
CA ARG A 24 0.81 -6.18 0.30
C ARG A 24 2.06 -6.91 0.78
N ALA A 25 3.11 -6.15 1.14
CA ALA A 25 4.37 -6.72 1.62
C ALA A 25 4.21 -7.54 2.91
N ALA A 26 3.39 -7.07 3.86
CA ALA A 26 3.11 -7.77 5.12
C ALA A 26 2.42 -9.12 4.92
N ARG A 27 1.69 -9.29 3.81
CA ARG A 27 1.03 -10.55 3.42
C ARG A 27 1.91 -11.46 2.57
N GLY A 28 3.08 -10.97 2.12
CA GLY A 28 3.96 -11.70 1.21
C GLY A 28 3.45 -11.79 -0.23
N TYR A 29 2.53 -10.90 -0.62
CA TYR A 29 1.98 -10.88 -1.99
C TYR A 29 2.90 -10.12 -2.95
N SER A 30 3.06 -10.68 -4.15
CA SER A 30 3.63 -10.00 -5.30
C SER A 30 2.63 -8.98 -5.87
N LEU A 31 3.10 -8.11 -6.76
CA LEU A 31 2.20 -7.20 -7.49
C LEU A 31 1.24 -7.99 -8.38
N ASP A 32 1.70 -9.09 -8.97
CA ASP A 32 0.89 -10.00 -9.79
C ASP A 32 -0.26 -10.64 -8.98
N ASP A 33 0.02 -11.11 -7.75
CA ASP A 33 -1.02 -11.70 -6.88
C ASP A 33 -2.16 -10.71 -6.59
N VAL A 34 -1.80 -9.44 -6.34
CA VAL A 34 -2.78 -8.37 -6.09
C VAL A 34 -3.52 -7.99 -7.38
N ALA A 35 -2.81 -7.90 -8.49
CA ALA A 35 -3.38 -7.62 -9.81
C ALA A 35 -4.45 -8.68 -10.18
N GLU A 36 -4.12 -9.97 -10.06
CA GLU A 36 -5.05 -11.08 -10.31
C GLU A 36 -6.28 -11.02 -9.37
N THR A 37 -6.06 -10.83 -8.07
CA THR A 37 -7.15 -10.79 -7.08
C THR A 37 -8.09 -9.60 -7.28
N THR A 38 -7.57 -8.45 -7.72
CA THR A 38 -8.33 -7.20 -7.84
C THR A 38 -8.87 -6.95 -9.26
N GLY A 39 -8.47 -7.78 -10.23
CA GLY A 39 -8.75 -7.57 -11.65
C GLY A 39 -8.07 -6.32 -12.23
N LEU A 40 -6.97 -5.87 -11.61
CA LEU A 40 -6.15 -4.76 -12.08
C LEU A 40 -4.92 -5.30 -12.82
N THR A 41 -4.25 -4.44 -13.57
CA THR A 41 -2.91 -4.74 -14.08
C THR A 41 -1.83 -4.42 -13.03
N VAL A 42 -0.66 -5.06 -13.14
CA VAL A 42 0.51 -4.73 -12.30
C VAL A 42 0.86 -3.24 -12.37
N ALA A 43 0.71 -2.62 -13.55
CA ALA A 43 0.96 -1.18 -13.73
C ALA A 43 -0.02 -0.32 -12.92
N GLU A 44 -1.30 -0.69 -12.87
CA GLU A 44 -2.31 0.02 -12.08
C GLU A 44 -2.08 -0.19 -10.59
N VAL A 45 -1.75 -1.41 -10.14
CA VAL A 45 -1.38 -1.65 -8.72
C VAL A 45 -0.15 -0.81 -8.34
N THR A 46 0.86 -0.75 -9.22
CA THR A 46 2.06 0.06 -9.02
C THR A 46 1.74 1.56 -8.97
N ALA A 47 0.80 2.03 -9.79
CA ALA A 47 0.36 3.43 -9.77
C ALA A 47 -0.38 3.78 -8.47
N LEU A 48 -1.22 2.88 -7.95
CA LEU A 48 -1.86 3.04 -6.65
C LEU A 48 -0.81 3.11 -5.52
N GLU A 49 0.17 2.19 -5.51
CA GLU A 49 1.22 2.14 -4.47
C GLU A 49 2.15 3.36 -4.46
N ASN A 50 2.29 4.03 -5.61
CA ASN A 50 3.12 5.23 -5.76
C ASN A 50 2.32 6.55 -5.66
N ASP A 51 1.03 6.49 -5.31
CA ASP A 51 0.13 7.66 -5.27
C ASP A 51 0.12 8.42 -6.61
N THR A 52 0.11 7.70 -7.74
CA THR A 52 -0.03 8.27 -9.09
C THR A 52 -1.37 7.92 -9.75
N ASP A 53 -2.13 7.00 -9.16
CA ASP A 53 -3.54 6.74 -9.48
C ASP A 53 -4.38 6.96 -8.20
N PHE A 54 -5.39 7.83 -8.31
CA PHE A 54 -6.30 8.19 -7.22
C PHE A 54 -7.74 7.76 -7.46
N ASP A 55 -7.97 6.82 -8.39
CA ASP A 55 -9.29 6.26 -8.62
C ASP A 55 -9.79 5.54 -7.35
N ALA A 56 -10.81 6.14 -6.72
CA ALA A 56 -11.32 5.67 -5.45
C ALA A 56 -11.91 4.26 -5.51
N SER A 57 -12.40 3.81 -6.69
CA SER A 57 -12.91 2.45 -6.86
C SER A 57 -11.78 1.42 -6.85
N ARG A 58 -10.66 1.74 -7.51
CA ARG A 58 -9.45 0.90 -7.53
C ARG A 58 -8.82 0.83 -6.16
N ILE A 59 -8.66 1.97 -5.49
CA ILE A 59 -8.16 2.05 -4.11
C ILE A 59 -9.00 1.15 -3.18
N ARG A 60 -10.33 1.29 -3.19
CA ARG A 60 -11.20 0.47 -2.33
C ARG A 60 -11.11 -1.02 -2.63
N ARG A 61 -11.05 -1.41 -3.90
CA ARG A 61 -10.89 -2.82 -4.29
C ARG A 61 -9.57 -3.39 -3.78
N THR A 62 -8.46 -2.68 -3.99
CA THR A 62 -7.13 -3.11 -3.52
C THR A 62 -7.06 -3.15 -2.00
N ALA A 63 -7.60 -2.15 -1.31
CA ALA A 63 -7.65 -2.12 0.14
C ALA A 63 -8.50 -3.25 0.74
N ALA A 64 -9.63 -3.58 0.11
CA ALA A 64 -10.47 -4.72 0.51
C ALA A 64 -9.72 -6.04 0.34
N ALA A 65 -9.05 -6.25 -0.80
CA ALA A 65 -8.25 -7.45 -1.07
C ALA A 65 -7.08 -7.62 -0.07
N LEU A 66 -6.49 -6.51 0.37
CA LEU A 66 -5.40 -6.50 1.35
C LEU A 66 -5.88 -6.53 2.81
N GLY A 67 -7.18 -6.35 3.07
CA GLY A 67 -7.76 -6.33 4.42
C GLY A 67 -7.43 -5.06 5.21
N VAL A 68 -7.35 -3.91 4.52
CA VAL A 68 -7.06 -2.60 5.12
C VAL A 68 -8.07 -1.53 4.73
N LEU A 69 -9.25 -1.92 4.23
CA LEU A 69 -10.31 -0.98 3.81
C LEU A 69 -10.78 -0.06 4.95
N ASP A 70 -10.71 -0.51 6.20
CA ASP A 70 -11.02 0.25 7.42
C ASP A 70 -10.00 1.34 7.75
N LYS A 71 -8.85 1.37 7.05
CA LYS A 71 -7.72 2.27 7.29
C LYS A 71 -7.52 3.32 6.21
N ILE A 72 -8.40 3.35 5.21
CA ILE A 72 -8.34 4.22 4.02
C ILE A 72 -9.30 5.40 4.20
#